data_AF-A0A930XDN2-F1
#
_entry.id   AF-A0A930XDN2-F1
#
_cell.length_a   1.000
_cell.length_b   1.000
_cell.length_c   1.000
_cell.angle_alpha   90.00
_cell.angle_beta   90.00
_cell.angle_gamma   90.00
#
_symmetry.space_group_name_H-M   'P 1'
#
loop_
_entity.id
_entity.type
_entity.pdbx_description
1 polymer ?
#
loop_
_entity_poly.entity_id
_entity_poly.type
_entity_poly.pdbx_seq_one_letter_code
_entity_poly.pdbx_strand_id
1 'polypeptide(L)'
;MLRFRSVSTRNLLTRETIRLKNCSLLKEKIMSAQTYTVQAGDTLSKIAEKFYGDGNRWREIYEANRNVIGGNPEQIQVGMVLTIPGQGKPPDNGGGGANKGYFQSMLEALGGFESGFPSGDPRQYTSENTLGFMGKYQFGEPLLIDLGYYKADVYYGNGADKNYWRGSWTGKRGINSKEQFINSRDVQEAAIREAFNLNLQRVNGALAAGGQSINNYLGQQKTFNDRGVSKTITISLSGILAGAHLRGPYGVADLLLKNQPSHDEYGTSILKYMEEYGGYNVSPDDF
;
A
#
# COMPACT_ATOMS: atom_id res chain seq x y z
N MET A 1 -43.21 -43.02 11.13
CA MET A 1 -42.72 -42.73 12.50
C MET A 1 -41.23 -43.05 12.53
N LEU A 2 -40.35 -42.05 12.58
CA LEU A 2 -38.93 -42.20 12.95
C LEU A 2 -38.40 -40.82 13.40
N ARG A 3 -37.92 -40.78 14.64
CA ARG A 3 -37.45 -39.59 15.37
C ARG A 3 -35.91 -39.51 15.33
N PHE A 4 -35.44 -38.27 15.13
CA PHE A 4 -34.26 -37.56 15.64
C PHE A 4 -32.88 -38.23 15.79
N ARG A 5 -31.83 -37.48 15.42
CA ARG A 5 -30.77 -37.06 16.37
C ARG A 5 -30.26 -35.65 16.04
N SER A 6 -30.36 -34.77 17.04
CA SER A 6 -29.77 -33.42 17.09
C SER A 6 -28.27 -33.54 17.32
N VAL A 7 -27.46 -32.83 16.53
CA VAL A 7 -26.03 -32.66 16.78
C VAL A 7 -25.84 -31.43 17.67
N SER A 8 -25.22 -31.66 18.82
CA SER A 8 -24.93 -30.68 19.87
C SER A 8 -24.00 -29.57 19.38
N THR A 9 -24.47 -28.33 19.48
CA THR A 9 -23.76 -27.07 19.19
C THR A 9 -22.63 -26.72 20.17
N ARG A 10 -22.34 -27.56 21.18
CA ARG A 10 -21.34 -27.25 22.22
C ARG A 10 -19.87 -27.46 21.84
N ASN A 11 -19.56 -28.06 20.69
CA ASN A 11 -18.16 -28.31 20.27
C ASN A 11 -17.59 -27.34 19.21
N LEU A 12 -18.39 -26.39 18.72
CA LEU A 12 -17.94 -25.38 17.75
C LEU A 12 -17.36 -24.12 18.43
N LEU A 13 -17.85 -23.78 19.63
CA LEU A 13 -17.48 -22.55 20.33
C LEU A 13 -16.05 -22.53 20.88
N THR A 14 -15.39 -23.68 21.09
CA THR A 14 -14.02 -23.77 21.59
C THR A 14 -12.95 -23.64 20.50
N ARG A 15 -13.25 -23.99 19.25
CA ARG A 15 -12.29 -23.85 18.13
C ARG A 15 -12.22 -22.41 17.62
N GLU A 16 -13.32 -21.67 17.64
CA GLU A 16 -13.33 -20.24 17.27
C GLU A 16 -12.67 -19.35 18.31
N THR A 17 -12.83 -19.61 19.62
CA THR A 17 -12.18 -18.81 20.67
C THR A 17 -10.66 -18.99 20.72
N ILE A 18 -10.13 -20.19 20.42
CA ILE A 18 -8.67 -20.42 20.32
C ILE A 18 -8.10 -19.73 19.06
N ARG A 19 -8.86 -19.76 17.95
CA ARG A 19 -8.46 -19.10 16.69
C ARG A 19 -8.45 -17.57 16.83
N LEU A 20 -9.38 -17.00 17.59
CA LEU A 20 -9.47 -15.55 17.83
C LEU A 20 -8.45 -15.06 18.87
N LYS A 21 -8.13 -15.83 19.92
CA LYS A 21 -7.03 -15.50 20.86
C LYS A 21 -5.65 -15.54 20.20
N ASN A 22 -5.40 -16.49 19.30
CA ASN A 22 -4.17 -16.51 18.52
C ASN A 22 -4.11 -15.38 17.47
N CYS A 23 -5.25 -14.88 17.00
CA CYS A 23 -5.33 -13.77 16.04
C CYS A 23 -5.09 -12.40 16.70
N SER A 24 -5.40 -12.23 17.98
CA SER A 24 -5.07 -10.99 18.72
C SER A 24 -3.61 -10.97 19.21
N LEU A 25 -3.03 -12.12 19.57
CA LEU A 25 -1.60 -12.24 19.90
C LEU A 25 -0.67 -12.07 18.68
N LEU A 26 -1.14 -12.37 17.47
CA LEU A 26 -0.40 -12.12 16.22
C LEU A 26 -0.48 -10.65 15.75
N LYS A 27 -1.47 -9.88 16.22
CA LYS A 27 -1.66 -8.47 15.86
C LYS A 27 -0.71 -7.51 16.56
N GLU A 28 -0.18 -7.86 17.73
CA GLU A 28 0.80 -7.03 18.45
C GLU A 28 2.24 -7.22 17.96
N LYS A 29 2.53 -8.27 17.16
CA LYS A 29 3.91 -8.61 16.74
C LYS A 29 4.37 -7.89 15.46
N ILE A 30 3.47 -7.20 14.75
CA ILE A 30 3.77 -6.54 13.47
C ILE A 30 4.01 -5.04 13.72
N MET A 31 5.20 -4.68 14.22
CA MET A 31 5.56 -3.28 14.44
C MET A 31 6.99 -3.00 13.98
N SER A 32 7.17 -2.15 12.97
CA SER A 32 8.42 -1.43 12.69
C SER A 32 9.63 -2.18 12.13
N ALA A 33 9.99 -1.87 10.89
CA ALA A 33 11.27 -2.22 10.30
C ALA A 33 12.33 -1.17 10.71
N GLN A 34 13.15 -1.48 11.71
CA GLN A 34 14.39 -0.75 12.01
C GLN A 34 15.52 -1.32 11.14
N THR A 35 16.48 -0.53 10.67
CA THR A 35 17.66 -1.08 9.99
C THR A 35 18.83 -1.26 10.96
N TYR A 36 19.66 -2.26 10.73
CA TYR A 36 20.85 -2.57 11.52
C TYR A 36 22.05 -2.85 10.61
N THR A 37 23.19 -2.23 10.91
CA THR A 37 24.45 -2.51 10.22
C THR A 37 25.18 -3.62 10.96
N VAL A 38 25.42 -4.74 10.28
CA VAL A 38 26.10 -5.93 10.81
C VAL A 38 27.52 -5.56 11.28
N GLN A 39 27.85 -5.98 12.51
CA GLN A 39 29.16 -5.76 13.12
C GLN A 39 30.00 -7.05 13.13
N ALA A 40 31.30 -6.92 13.39
CA ALA A 40 32.20 -8.08 13.45
C ALA A 40 31.76 -9.08 14.54
N GLY A 41 31.58 -10.34 14.16
CA GLY A 41 31.17 -11.41 15.09
C GLY A 41 29.65 -11.60 15.25
N ASP A 42 28.84 -10.84 14.51
CA ASP A 42 27.38 -11.01 14.47
C ASP A 42 26.96 -12.28 13.72
N THR A 43 25.84 -12.85 14.14
CA THR A 43 25.06 -13.85 13.40
C THR A 43 23.60 -13.40 13.39
N LEU A 44 22.80 -13.88 12.43
CA LEU A 44 21.37 -13.52 12.41
C LEU A 44 20.65 -13.86 13.72
N SER A 45 21.06 -14.93 14.41
CA SER A 45 20.55 -15.29 15.74
C SER A 45 20.99 -14.31 16.83
N LYS A 46 22.23 -13.83 16.84
CA LYS A 46 22.66 -12.80 17.80
C LYS A 46 21.97 -11.46 17.56
N ILE A 47 21.75 -11.11 16.29
CA ILE A 47 20.99 -9.93 15.90
C ILE A 47 19.53 -10.09 16.35
N ALA A 48 18.91 -11.25 16.10
CA ALA A 48 17.55 -11.53 16.57
C ALA A 48 17.44 -11.52 18.11
N GLU A 49 18.41 -12.05 18.84
CA GLU A 49 18.46 -11.94 20.30
C GLU A 49 18.53 -10.46 20.74
N LYS A 50 19.36 -9.66 20.08
CA LYS A 50 19.54 -8.22 20.38
C LYS A 50 18.27 -7.41 20.13
N PHE A 51 17.55 -7.68 19.05
CA PHE A 51 16.40 -6.88 18.63
C PHE A 51 15.06 -7.45 19.09
N TYR A 52 14.96 -8.76 19.31
CA TYR A 52 13.72 -9.42 19.69
C TYR A 52 13.75 -10.07 21.06
N GLY A 53 14.91 -10.15 21.72
CA GLY A 53 15.11 -10.94 22.93
C GLY A 53 14.99 -12.44 22.71
N ASP A 54 15.04 -12.90 21.44
CA ASP A 54 14.97 -14.32 21.09
C ASP A 54 15.73 -14.60 19.78
N GLY A 55 16.89 -15.23 19.90
CA GLY A 55 17.75 -15.60 18.79
C GLY A 55 17.14 -16.62 17.81
N ASN A 56 16.07 -17.33 18.19
CA ASN A 56 15.35 -18.23 17.29
C ASN A 56 14.54 -17.48 16.23
N ARG A 57 14.33 -16.17 16.41
CA ARG A 57 13.61 -15.30 15.46
C ARG A 57 14.48 -14.80 14.31
N TRP A 58 15.69 -15.32 14.16
CA TRP A 58 16.60 -15.00 13.06
C TRP A 58 16.00 -15.18 11.67
N ARG A 59 15.07 -16.14 11.51
CA ARG A 59 14.37 -16.39 10.25
C ARG A 59 13.54 -15.19 9.80
N GLU A 60 13.00 -14.41 10.73
CA GLU A 60 12.22 -13.21 10.41
C GLU A 60 13.11 -12.15 9.76
N ILE A 61 14.36 -12.00 10.25
CA ILE A 61 15.37 -11.13 9.66
C ILE A 61 15.82 -11.67 8.31
N TYR A 62 16.08 -12.98 8.20
CA TYR A 62 16.52 -13.58 6.94
C TYR A 62 15.49 -13.39 5.81
N GLU A 63 14.23 -13.71 6.07
CA GLU A 63 13.17 -13.60 5.06
C GLU A 63 12.99 -12.15 4.59
N ALA A 64 13.05 -11.17 5.50
CA ALA A 64 12.97 -9.75 5.17
C ALA A 64 14.17 -9.22 4.39
N ASN A 65 15.29 -9.96 4.35
CA ASN A 65 16.54 -9.55 3.71
C ASN A 65 17.09 -10.59 2.72
N ARG A 66 16.27 -11.53 2.24
CA ARG A 66 16.72 -12.58 1.28
C ARG A 66 17.37 -11.99 0.03
N ASN A 67 16.87 -10.84 -0.41
CA ASN A 67 17.41 -10.07 -1.53
C ASN A 67 18.82 -9.51 -1.28
N VAL A 68 19.20 -9.30 -0.02
CA VAL A 68 20.51 -8.76 0.39
C VAL A 68 21.46 -9.88 0.83
N ILE A 69 20.96 -10.88 1.56
CA ILE A 69 21.76 -11.97 2.13
C ILE A 69 22.01 -13.09 1.10
N GLY A 70 21.13 -13.25 0.12
CA GLY A 70 21.22 -14.35 -0.85
C GLY A 70 20.67 -15.66 -0.30
N GLY A 71 21.05 -16.78 -0.93
CA GLY A 71 20.44 -18.09 -0.67
C GLY A 71 20.91 -18.80 0.61
N ASN A 72 21.95 -18.31 1.27
CA ASN A 72 22.48 -18.88 2.51
C ASN A 72 22.40 -17.86 3.66
N PRO A 73 21.61 -18.11 4.71
CA PRO A 73 21.44 -17.19 5.85
C PRO A 73 22.71 -16.92 6.67
N GLU A 74 23.74 -17.74 6.53
CA GLU A 74 25.02 -17.56 7.24
C GLU A 74 25.97 -16.58 6.54
N GLN A 75 25.62 -16.08 5.34
CA GLN A 75 26.50 -15.24 4.52
C GLN A 75 26.44 -13.74 4.83
N ILE A 76 25.98 -13.34 6.02
CA ILE A 76 26.00 -11.93 6.41
C ILE A 76 27.44 -11.41 6.56
N GLN A 77 27.67 -10.17 6.14
CA GLN A 77 29.01 -9.54 6.14
C GLN A 77 29.02 -8.28 6.99
N VAL A 78 30.16 -7.97 7.63
CA VAL A 78 30.33 -6.72 8.37
C VAL A 78 30.07 -5.52 7.46
N GLY A 79 29.27 -4.57 7.92
CA GLY A 79 28.83 -3.42 7.13
C GLY A 79 27.56 -3.65 6.31
N MET A 80 27.06 -4.89 6.22
CA MET A 80 25.78 -5.19 5.57
C MET A 80 24.63 -4.56 6.36
N VAL A 81 23.72 -3.86 5.68
CA VAL A 81 22.55 -3.24 6.31
C VAL A 81 21.36 -4.19 6.18
N LEU A 82 20.80 -4.61 7.32
CA LEU A 82 19.68 -5.52 7.42
C LEU A 82 18.45 -4.80 7.95
N THR A 83 17.31 -5.11 7.35
CA THR A 83 15.98 -4.75 7.84
C THR A 83 15.61 -5.65 9.02
N ILE A 84 15.25 -5.06 10.15
CA ILE A 84 14.84 -5.72 11.38
C ILE A 84 13.33 -5.51 11.56
N PRO A 85 12.49 -6.43 11.07
CA PRO A 85 11.04 -6.31 11.17
C PRO A 85 10.57 -6.55 12.61
N GLY A 86 9.88 -5.62 13.26
CA GLY A 86 9.34 -5.84 14.61
C GLY A 86 9.87 -4.92 15.72
N GLN A 87 10.72 -3.91 15.43
CA GLN A 87 11.16 -2.92 16.41
C GLN A 87 11.24 -1.50 15.84
N GLY A 88 10.59 -0.55 16.50
CA GLY A 88 10.83 0.88 16.31
C GLY A 88 9.74 1.78 16.88
N LYS A 89 10.11 2.37 18.01
CA LYS A 89 9.73 3.71 18.47
C LYS A 89 11.07 4.45 18.64
N PRO A 90 11.35 5.61 17.99
CA PRO A 90 11.07 6.95 18.55
C PRO A 90 11.03 8.13 17.50
N PRO A 91 10.89 9.44 17.84
CA PRO A 91 10.39 10.07 19.06
C PRO A 91 8.91 10.47 18.93
N ASP A 92 8.25 10.54 20.08
CA ASP A 92 6.97 11.21 20.26
C ASP A 92 7.11 12.69 19.89
N ASN A 93 6.35 13.12 18.88
CA ASN A 93 5.95 14.51 18.70
C ASN A 93 4.48 14.53 18.30
N GLY A 94 3.61 14.26 19.28
CA GLY A 94 2.27 14.84 19.44
C GLY A 94 1.40 14.95 18.19
N GLY A 95 0.52 13.97 17.95
CA GLY A 95 -0.49 14.09 16.89
C GLY A 95 -1.40 12.89 16.66
N GLY A 96 -2.09 12.38 17.70
CA GLY A 96 -3.43 11.78 17.63
C GLY A 96 -3.87 10.89 16.45
N GLY A 97 -3.00 10.07 15.85
CA GLY A 97 -3.37 9.05 14.86
C GLY A 97 -2.46 7.84 14.97
N ALA A 98 -3.03 6.64 15.16
CA ALA A 98 -2.25 5.41 15.28
C ALA A 98 -1.42 5.16 14.01
N ASN A 99 -0.11 4.91 14.15
CA ASN A 99 0.77 4.49 13.06
C ASN A 99 0.21 3.20 12.43
N LYS A 100 -0.24 3.27 11.17
CA LYS A 100 -0.90 2.16 10.47
C LYS A 100 0.06 1.14 9.85
N GLY A 101 1.37 1.31 10.03
CA GLY A 101 2.41 0.48 9.42
C GLY A 101 3.19 1.24 8.35
N TYR A 102 3.95 0.51 7.55
CA TYR A 102 4.88 1.09 6.55
C TYR A 102 4.27 1.05 5.16
N PHE A 103 5.01 1.55 4.17
CA PHE A 103 4.57 1.56 2.78
C PHE A 103 4.04 0.23 2.27
N GLN A 104 4.67 -0.90 2.62
CA GLN A 104 4.16 -2.23 2.23
C GLN A 104 2.78 -2.53 2.82
N SER A 105 2.53 -2.14 4.07
CA SER A 105 1.22 -2.29 4.73
C SER A 105 0.16 -1.42 4.05
N MET A 106 0.54 -0.22 3.58
CA MET A 106 -0.35 0.64 2.78
C MET A 106 -0.72 -0.04 1.47
N LEU A 107 0.27 -0.60 0.76
CA LEU A 107 0.06 -1.32 -0.51
C LEU A 107 -0.82 -2.56 -0.35
N GLU A 108 -0.68 -3.28 0.75
CA GLU A 108 -1.54 -4.40 1.12
C GLU A 108 -2.99 -3.98 1.39
N ALA A 109 -3.19 -2.92 2.18
CA ALA A 109 -4.49 -2.38 2.49
C ALA A 109 -5.20 -1.85 1.23
N LEU A 110 -4.49 -1.02 0.45
CA LEU A 110 -4.99 -0.47 -0.81
C LEU A 110 -5.33 -1.59 -1.79
N GLY A 111 -4.42 -2.54 -2.01
CA GLY A 111 -4.66 -3.65 -2.92
C GLY A 111 -5.86 -4.51 -2.51
N GLY A 112 -6.09 -4.71 -1.20
CA GLY A 112 -7.28 -5.42 -0.72
C GLY A 112 -8.58 -4.70 -1.04
N PHE A 113 -8.58 -3.37 -0.87
CA PHE A 113 -9.73 -2.55 -1.19
C PHE A 113 -10.02 -2.50 -2.69
N GLU A 114 -9.01 -2.16 -3.48
CA GLU A 114 -9.13 -1.96 -4.93
C GLU A 114 -9.56 -3.24 -5.65
N SER A 115 -8.95 -4.38 -5.31
CA SER A 115 -9.25 -5.64 -5.98
C SER A 115 -10.53 -6.33 -5.49
N GLY A 116 -11.04 -5.95 -4.32
CA GLY A 116 -12.16 -6.61 -3.64
C GLY A 116 -11.83 -7.96 -2.97
N PHE A 117 -10.55 -8.38 -2.97
CA PHE A 117 -10.10 -9.60 -2.29
C PHE A 117 -9.38 -9.29 -0.97
N PRO A 118 -9.40 -10.21 0.02
CA PRO A 118 -8.66 -10.01 1.27
C PRO A 118 -7.19 -9.68 1.04
N SER A 119 -6.60 -8.85 1.91
CA SER A 119 -5.17 -8.53 1.86
C SER A 119 -4.30 -9.79 1.81
N GLY A 120 -3.33 -9.80 0.89
CA GLY A 120 -2.43 -10.93 0.66
C GLY A 120 -3.00 -12.06 -0.21
N ASP A 121 -4.27 -11.97 -0.65
CA ASP A 121 -4.85 -12.98 -1.54
C ASP A 121 -4.17 -12.94 -2.93
N PRO A 122 -3.67 -14.08 -3.44
CA PRO A 122 -3.01 -14.11 -4.74
C PRO A 122 -3.90 -13.67 -5.91
N ARG A 123 -5.23 -13.78 -5.77
CA ARG A 123 -6.21 -13.41 -6.81
C ARG A 123 -6.33 -11.90 -7.01
N GLN A 124 -5.82 -11.10 -6.08
CA GLN A 124 -5.77 -9.63 -6.21
C GLN A 124 -5.12 -9.23 -7.54
N TYR A 125 -3.99 -9.85 -7.88
CA TYR A 125 -3.21 -9.51 -9.08
C TYR A 125 -3.89 -9.89 -10.39
N THR A 126 -4.80 -10.86 -10.37
CA THR A 126 -5.52 -11.32 -11.56
C THR A 126 -6.94 -10.78 -11.64
N SER A 127 -7.29 -9.80 -10.80
CA SER A 127 -8.61 -9.17 -10.78
C SER A 127 -8.78 -8.23 -11.97
N GLU A 128 -9.95 -8.23 -12.60
CA GLU A 128 -10.36 -7.23 -13.58
C GLU A 128 -11.84 -6.92 -13.39
N ASN A 129 -12.19 -5.63 -13.32
CA ASN A 129 -13.58 -5.20 -13.15
C ASN A 129 -14.28 -4.99 -14.50
N THR A 130 -15.58 -4.71 -14.48
CA THR A 130 -16.41 -4.53 -15.68
C THR A 130 -16.05 -3.28 -16.51
N LEU A 131 -15.34 -2.32 -15.92
CA LEU A 131 -14.79 -1.13 -16.59
C LEU A 131 -13.37 -1.35 -17.12
N GLY A 132 -12.83 -2.57 -17.02
CA GLY A 132 -11.54 -2.96 -17.57
C GLY A 132 -10.32 -2.49 -16.76
N PHE A 133 -10.51 -2.03 -15.53
CA PHE A 133 -9.38 -1.80 -14.61
C PHE A 133 -8.86 -3.15 -14.11
N MET A 134 -7.55 -3.31 -14.05
CA MET A 134 -6.94 -4.62 -13.85
C MET A 134 -5.86 -4.65 -12.77
N GLY A 135 -5.68 -5.82 -12.17
CA GLY A 135 -4.67 -6.10 -11.18
C GLY A 135 -5.04 -5.66 -9.77
N LYS A 136 -4.09 -5.88 -8.86
CA LYS A 136 -4.23 -5.64 -7.43
C LYS A 136 -4.62 -4.21 -7.11
N TYR A 137 -4.14 -3.26 -7.92
CA TYR A 137 -4.33 -1.82 -7.76
C TYR A 137 -5.26 -1.22 -8.82
N GLN A 138 -6.04 -2.05 -9.52
CA GLN A 138 -7.01 -1.60 -10.53
C GLN A 138 -6.41 -0.58 -11.52
N PHE A 139 -5.32 -0.94 -12.20
CA PHE A 139 -4.66 -0.09 -13.18
C PHE A 139 -5.57 0.21 -14.37
N GLY A 140 -5.70 1.49 -14.70
CA GLY A 140 -6.38 1.97 -15.90
C GLY A 140 -5.43 2.21 -17.08
N GLU A 141 -6.00 2.25 -18.28
CA GLU A 141 -5.33 2.52 -19.55
C GLU A 141 -4.62 3.88 -19.55
N PRO A 142 -5.23 5.01 -19.11
CA PRO A 142 -4.52 6.29 -19.05
C PRO A 142 -3.27 6.26 -18.17
N LEU A 143 -3.34 5.59 -17.02
CA LEU A 143 -2.20 5.46 -16.11
C LEU A 143 -1.08 4.62 -16.73
N LEU A 144 -1.41 3.49 -17.35
CA LEU A 144 -0.38 2.66 -18.00
C LEU A 144 0.23 3.30 -19.25
N ILE A 145 -0.47 4.24 -19.89
CA ILE A 145 0.10 5.13 -20.92
C ILE A 145 1.09 6.10 -20.30
N ASP A 146 0.69 6.80 -19.23
CA ASP A 146 1.54 7.74 -18.51
C ASP A 146 2.82 7.08 -17.96
N LEU A 147 2.72 5.81 -17.54
CA LEU A 147 3.85 5.01 -17.07
C LEU A 147 4.65 4.37 -18.22
N GLY A 148 4.19 4.46 -19.46
CA GLY A 148 4.88 3.93 -20.63
C GLY A 148 4.87 2.41 -20.77
N TYR A 149 3.94 1.70 -20.11
CA TYR A 149 3.70 0.27 -20.36
C TYR A 149 2.86 0.06 -21.62
N TYR A 150 2.07 1.06 -21.99
CA TYR A 150 1.04 0.93 -23.00
C TYR A 150 0.96 2.15 -23.91
N LYS A 151 0.58 1.95 -25.16
CA LYS A 151 0.36 2.99 -26.16
C LYS A 151 -0.98 2.74 -26.83
N ALA A 152 -1.95 3.62 -26.61
CA ALA A 152 -3.25 3.54 -27.25
C ALA A 152 -3.16 3.91 -28.74
N ASP A 153 -3.95 3.23 -29.59
CA ASP A 153 -4.13 3.63 -30.99
C ASP A 153 -4.99 4.89 -31.09
N VAL A 154 -5.98 4.99 -30.19
CA VAL A 154 -6.86 6.15 -30.03
C VAL A 154 -6.82 6.58 -28.57
N TYR A 155 -6.31 7.77 -28.29
CA TYR A 155 -6.28 8.32 -26.94
C TYR A 155 -7.58 9.06 -26.65
N TYR A 156 -8.44 8.44 -25.84
CA TYR A 156 -9.73 9.02 -25.44
C TYR A 156 -9.63 10.02 -24.27
N GLY A 157 -8.43 10.21 -23.69
CA GLY A 157 -8.25 11.05 -22.51
C GLY A 157 -9.17 10.64 -21.35
N ASN A 158 -9.74 11.64 -20.67
CA ASN A 158 -10.74 11.44 -19.60
C ASN A 158 -12.17 11.20 -20.14
N GLY A 159 -12.33 10.96 -21.45
CA GLY A 159 -13.64 10.85 -22.12
C GLY A 159 -14.11 9.42 -22.38
N ALA A 160 -13.30 8.40 -22.07
CA ALA A 160 -13.72 7.00 -22.20
C ALA A 160 -14.58 6.56 -21.01
N ASP A 161 -15.62 5.79 -21.28
CA ASP A 161 -16.50 5.16 -20.30
C ASP A 161 -15.87 3.92 -19.64
N LYS A 162 -14.81 3.36 -20.24
CA LYS A 162 -14.04 2.23 -19.72
C LYS A 162 -12.65 2.13 -20.33
N ASN A 163 -11.83 1.21 -19.83
CA ASN A 163 -10.52 0.88 -20.39
C ASN A 163 -10.69 -0.10 -21.55
N TYR A 164 -10.35 0.32 -22.76
CA TYR A 164 -10.60 -0.47 -23.97
C TYR A 164 -9.43 -1.37 -24.34
N TRP A 165 -8.21 -1.01 -23.92
CA TRP A 165 -6.99 -1.73 -24.25
C TRP A 165 -6.86 -1.95 -25.77
N ARG A 166 -7.18 -0.90 -26.56
CA ARG A 166 -7.01 -0.84 -28.02
C ARG A 166 -5.71 -0.11 -28.40
N GLY A 167 -4.66 -0.87 -28.66
CA GLY A 167 -3.31 -0.34 -28.78
C GLY A 167 -2.24 -1.40 -28.64
N SER A 168 -1.03 -0.96 -28.30
CA SER A 168 0.18 -1.78 -28.22
C SER A 168 0.86 -1.66 -26.87
N TRP A 169 1.34 -2.79 -26.35
CA TRP A 169 2.19 -2.85 -25.17
C TRP A 169 3.63 -2.59 -25.58
N THR A 170 4.37 -1.83 -24.77
CA THR A 170 5.67 -1.27 -25.17
C THR A 170 6.85 -2.22 -24.97
N GLY A 171 6.66 -3.33 -24.25
CA GLY A 171 7.74 -4.21 -23.81
C GLY A 171 8.40 -3.77 -22.50
N LYS A 172 7.94 -2.68 -21.86
CA LYS A 172 8.49 -2.20 -20.59
C LYS A 172 8.44 -3.32 -19.54
N ARG A 173 9.59 -3.57 -18.90
CA ARG A 173 9.80 -4.69 -17.95
C ARG A 173 9.41 -6.08 -18.53
N GLY A 174 9.55 -6.27 -19.84
CA GLY A 174 9.22 -7.52 -20.52
C GLY A 174 7.73 -7.71 -20.80
N ILE A 175 6.89 -6.70 -20.57
CA ILE A 175 5.44 -6.78 -20.80
C ILE A 175 5.08 -6.34 -22.21
N ASN A 176 4.65 -7.31 -23.01
CA ASN A 176 4.23 -7.16 -24.41
C ASN A 176 2.74 -7.48 -24.62
N SER A 177 2.00 -7.80 -23.56
CA SER A 177 0.55 -8.02 -23.64
C SER A 177 -0.14 -7.73 -22.30
N LYS A 178 -1.46 -7.54 -22.38
CA LYS A 178 -2.33 -7.42 -21.20
C LYS A 178 -2.26 -8.65 -20.31
N GLU A 179 -2.25 -9.84 -20.93
CA GLU A 179 -2.13 -11.12 -20.23
C GLU A 179 -0.80 -11.23 -19.48
N GLN A 180 0.31 -10.71 -20.03
CA GLN A 180 1.58 -10.68 -19.30
C GLN A 180 1.52 -9.73 -18.11
N PHE A 181 0.92 -8.54 -18.27
CA PHE A 181 0.82 -7.57 -17.17
C PHE A 181 -0.02 -8.11 -16.01
N ILE A 182 -1.21 -8.63 -16.29
CA ILE A 182 -2.14 -9.11 -15.26
C ILE A 182 -1.58 -10.34 -14.50
N ASN A 183 -0.72 -11.14 -15.14
CA ASN A 183 -0.07 -12.28 -14.48
C ASN A 183 1.30 -11.96 -13.83
N SER A 184 1.78 -10.72 -13.92
CA SER A 184 3.10 -10.32 -13.42
C SER A 184 3.01 -9.50 -12.13
N ARG A 185 3.11 -10.18 -10.98
CA ARG A 185 3.03 -9.54 -9.65
C ARG A 185 4.08 -8.46 -9.46
N ASP A 186 5.35 -8.79 -9.72
CA ASP A 186 6.48 -7.88 -9.52
C ASP A 186 6.36 -6.63 -10.40
N VAL A 187 5.77 -6.77 -11.59
CA VAL A 187 5.51 -5.64 -12.49
C VAL A 187 4.37 -4.77 -11.95
N GLN A 188 3.30 -5.35 -11.42
CA GLN A 188 2.23 -4.56 -10.78
C GLN A 188 2.74 -3.81 -9.54
N GLU A 189 3.57 -4.45 -8.71
CA GLU A 189 4.21 -3.81 -7.55
C GLU A 189 5.20 -2.70 -7.97
N ALA A 190 5.90 -2.86 -9.09
CA ALA A 190 6.73 -1.79 -9.64
C ALA A 190 5.89 -0.65 -10.24
N ALA A 191 4.81 -0.96 -10.96
CA ALA A 191 3.96 0.02 -11.62
C ALA A 191 3.23 0.93 -10.61
N ILE A 192 2.80 0.40 -9.45
CA ILE A 192 2.16 1.23 -8.42
C ILE A 192 3.15 2.22 -7.78
N ARG A 193 4.42 1.82 -7.62
CA ARG A 193 5.49 2.72 -7.14
C ARG A 193 5.77 3.84 -8.14
N GLU A 194 5.90 3.48 -9.42
CA GLU A 194 6.05 4.44 -10.50
C GLU A 194 4.83 5.41 -10.56
N ALA A 195 3.61 4.90 -10.35
CA ALA A 195 2.40 5.72 -10.28
C ALA A 195 2.41 6.70 -9.11
N PHE A 196 2.83 6.26 -7.93
CA PHE A 196 2.94 7.13 -6.75
C PHE A 196 4.01 8.20 -6.93
N ASN A 197 5.16 7.87 -7.51
CA ASN A 197 6.19 8.85 -7.84
C ASN A 197 5.65 9.91 -8.82
N LEU A 198 5.04 9.46 -9.92
CA LEU A 198 4.47 10.35 -10.93
C LEU A 198 3.38 11.26 -10.34
N ASN A 199 2.49 10.69 -9.53
CA ASN A 199 1.44 11.44 -8.85
C ASN A 199 2.02 12.48 -7.89
N LEU A 200 3.01 12.11 -7.07
CA LEU A 200 3.65 13.05 -6.15
C LEU A 200 4.32 14.21 -6.90
N GLN A 201 5.02 13.92 -8.00
CA GLN A 201 5.62 14.95 -8.86
C GLN A 201 4.57 15.91 -9.41
N ARG A 202 3.45 15.38 -9.92
CA ARG A 202 2.35 16.19 -10.47
C ARG A 202 1.63 17.01 -9.39
N VAL A 203 1.41 16.45 -8.19
CA VAL A 203 0.86 17.21 -7.05
C VAL A 203 1.79 18.37 -6.69
N ASN A 204 3.09 18.11 -6.52
CA ASN A 204 4.06 19.15 -6.21
C ASN A 204 4.13 20.23 -7.31
N GLY A 205 4.10 19.84 -8.58
CA GLY A 205 4.05 20.78 -9.70
C GLY A 205 2.81 21.67 -9.67
N ALA A 206 1.64 21.10 -9.36
CA ALA A 206 0.39 21.85 -9.24
C ALA A 206 0.41 22.83 -8.05
N LEU A 207 0.94 22.42 -6.90
CA LEU A 207 1.08 23.30 -5.73
C LEU A 207 2.11 24.42 -5.97
N ALA A 208 3.20 24.12 -6.67
CA ALA A 208 4.27 25.08 -6.96
C ALA A 208 3.80 26.27 -7.79
N ALA A 209 2.78 26.08 -8.65
CA ALA A 209 2.15 27.18 -9.39
C ALA A 209 1.54 28.26 -8.46
N GLY A 210 1.16 27.89 -7.23
CA GLY A 210 0.73 28.80 -6.18
C GLY A 210 1.81 29.14 -5.14
N GLY A 211 3.07 28.79 -5.38
CA GLY A 211 4.18 28.99 -4.45
C GLY A 211 4.15 28.05 -3.23
N GLN A 212 3.47 26.91 -3.34
CA GLN A 212 3.30 25.95 -2.24
C GLN A 212 3.95 24.60 -2.55
N SER A 213 4.08 23.78 -1.51
CA SER A 213 4.58 22.41 -1.56
C SER A 213 3.75 21.52 -0.64
N ILE A 214 3.82 20.19 -0.81
CA ILE A 214 3.13 19.27 0.10
C ILE A 214 3.58 19.44 1.56
N ASN A 215 4.83 19.85 1.80
CA ASN A 215 5.38 20.07 3.15
C ASN A 215 4.65 21.19 3.89
N ASN A 216 4.01 22.11 3.19
CA ASN A 216 3.15 23.13 3.79
C ASN A 216 1.86 22.55 4.38
N TYR A 217 1.54 21.27 4.15
CA TYR A 217 0.29 20.63 4.57
C TYR A 217 0.50 19.39 5.44
N LEU A 218 1.61 18.66 5.27
CA LEU A 218 1.87 17.42 6.00
C LEU A 218 1.78 17.62 7.52
N GLY A 219 1.07 16.73 8.21
CA GLY A 219 0.84 16.74 9.65
C GLY A 219 -0.33 17.62 10.11
N GLN A 220 -0.89 18.48 9.25
CA GLN A 220 -2.02 19.33 9.64
C GLN A 220 -3.31 18.51 9.77
N GLN A 221 -4.05 18.76 10.85
CA GLN A 221 -5.46 18.40 10.92
C GLN A 221 -6.30 19.48 10.24
N LYS A 222 -7.12 19.06 9.27
CA LYS A 222 -7.94 19.99 8.48
C LYS A 222 -9.36 19.46 8.35
N THR A 223 -10.32 20.34 8.60
CA THR A 223 -11.74 20.06 8.44
C THR A 223 -12.20 20.49 7.05
N PHE A 224 -12.81 19.57 6.31
CA PHE A 224 -13.39 19.78 5.00
C PHE A 224 -14.91 19.62 5.07
N ASN A 225 -15.63 20.38 4.24
CA ASN A 225 -17.04 20.14 3.99
C ASN A 225 -17.16 19.28 2.73
N ASP A 226 -17.77 18.11 2.86
CA ASP A 226 -17.99 17.17 1.79
C ASP A 226 -19.48 16.89 1.65
N ARG A 227 -20.11 17.53 0.65
CA ARG A 227 -21.57 17.45 0.41
C ARG A 227 -22.41 17.72 1.67
N GLY A 228 -22.01 18.71 2.47
CA GLY A 228 -22.69 19.09 3.72
C GLY A 228 -22.21 18.33 4.96
N VAL A 229 -21.38 17.29 4.80
CA VAL A 229 -20.80 16.54 5.91
C VAL A 229 -19.42 17.11 6.24
N SER A 230 -19.22 17.54 7.50
CA SER A 230 -17.90 17.99 7.95
C SER A 230 -17.02 16.78 8.29
N LYS A 231 -15.80 16.76 7.76
CA LYS A 231 -14.83 15.70 7.99
C LYS A 231 -13.46 16.26 8.30
N THR A 232 -12.89 15.87 9.43
CA THR A 232 -11.53 16.25 9.85
C THR A 232 -10.57 15.11 9.55
N ILE A 233 -9.50 15.40 8.81
CA ILE A 233 -8.44 14.42 8.53
C ILE A 233 -7.07 15.02 8.87
N THR A 234 -6.13 14.16 9.25
CA THR A 234 -4.70 14.52 9.27
C THR A 234 -4.11 14.31 7.89
N ILE A 235 -3.55 15.37 7.29
CA ILE A 235 -2.90 15.29 5.98
C ILE A 235 -1.57 14.57 6.15
N SER A 236 -1.36 13.49 5.40
CA SER A 236 -0.13 12.68 5.42
C SER A 236 0.29 12.32 4.00
N LEU A 237 1.55 11.93 3.80
CA LEU A 237 2.04 11.54 2.47
C LEU A 237 1.28 10.33 1.94
N SER A 238 1.08 9.31 2.78
CA SER A 238 0.31 8.11 2.41
C SER A 238 -1.13 8.45 1.99
N GLY A 239 -1.77 9.39 2.71
CA GLY A 239 -3.10 9.89 2.36
C GLY A 239 -3.10 10.64 1.03
N ILE A 240 -2.11 11.52 0.79
CA ILE A 240 -1.94 12.24 -0.49
C ILE A 240 -1.78 11.26 -1.65
N LEU A 241 -0.93 10.25 -1.51
CA LEU A 241 -0.70 9.25 -2.56
C LEU A 241 -1.97 8.44 -2.86
N ALA A 242 -2.71 8.00 -1.84
CA ALA A 242 -3.97 7.30 -2.02
C ALA A 242 -5.06 8.19 -2.61
N GLY A 243 -5.17 9.45 -2.18
CA GLY A 243 -6.10 10.41 -2.77
C GLY A 243 -5.81 10.65 -4.26
N ALA A 244 -4.52 10.74 -4.62
CA ALA A 244 -4.10 10.88 -6.00
C ALA A 244 -4.28 9.60 -6.82
N HIS A 245 -4.19 8.43 -6.19
CA HIS A 245 -4.54 7.16 -6.82
C HIS A 245 -6.02 7.13 -7.24
N LEU A 246 -6.92 7.59 -6.36
CA LEU A 246 -8.35 7.62 -6.65
C LEU A 246 -8.76 8.72 -7.65
N ARG A 247 -8.37 9.97 -7.38
CA ARG A 247 -8.88 11.16 -8.11
C ARG A 247 -7.83 11.92 -8.89
N GLY A 248 -6.65 11.34 -9.05
CA GLY A 248 -5.53 11.97 -9.74
C GLY A 248 -4.85 13.07 -8.91
N PRO A 249 -3.66 13.50 -9.35
CA PRO A 249 -2.85 14.47 -8.61
C PRO A 249 -3.50 15.85 -8.53
N TYR A 250 -4.23 16.26 -9.57
CA TYR A 250 -4.92 17.56 -9.58
C TYR A 250 -6.14 17.57 -8.65
N GLY A 251 -6.81 16.44 -8.44
CA GLY A 251 -7.88 16.33 -7.44
C GLY A 251 -7.36 16.53 -6.01
N VAL A 252 -6.16 16.02 -5.71
CA VAL A 252 -5.47 16.32 -4.44
C VAL A 252 -5.05 17.78 -4.36
N ALA A 253 -4.47 18.33 -5.43
CA ALA A 253 -4.06 19.74 -5.45
C ALA A 253 -5.25 20.68 -5.22
N ASP A 254 -6.38 20.45 -5.89
CA ASP A 254 -7.61 21.23 -5.70
C ASP A 254 -8.15 21.10 -4.27
N LEU A 255 -8.10 19.90 -3.67
CA LEU A 255 -8.46 19.73 -2.28
C LEU A 255 -7.56 20.56 -1.35
N LEU A 256 -6.24 20.49 -1.52
CA LEU A 256 -5.28 21.17 -0.65
C LEU A 256 -5.32 22.70 -0.79
N LEU A 257 -5.42 23.18 -2.03
CA LEU A 257 -5.42 24.61 -2.38
C LEU A 257 -6.77 25.28 -2.11
N LYS A 258 -7.87 24.60 -2.45
CA LYS A 258 -9.21 25.21 -2.56
C LYS A 258 -10.21 24.65 -1.55
N ASN A 259 -9.83 23.66 -0.73
CA ASN A 259 -10.74 22.94 0.16
C ASN A 259 -11.92 22.29 -0.57
N GLN A 260 -11.70 21.79 -1.79
CA GLN A 260 -12.73 21.20 -2.65
C GLN A 260 -12.56 19.68 -2.77
N PRO A 261 -13.33 18.87 -2.01
CA PRO A 261 -13.35 17.42 -2.18
C PRO A 261 -13.92 17.02 -3.54
N SER A 262 -13.27 16.06 -4.18
CA SER A 262 -13.74 15.43 -5.42
C SER A 262 -14.20 14.00 -5.18
N HIS A 263 -14.94 13.44 -6.13
CA HIS A 263 -15.54 12.10 -6.05
C HIS A 263 -15.29 11.33 -7.33
N ASP A 264 -15.16 10.01 -7.23
CA ASP A 264 -15.11 9.09 -8.37
C ASP A 264 -16.50 8.87 -8.99
N GLU A 265 -16.54 8.03 -10.00
CA GLU A 265 -17.74 7.70 -10.78
C GLU A 265 -18.76 6.89 -9.94
N TYR A 266 -18.33 6.30 -8.82
CA TYR A 266 -19.16 5.61 -7.83
C TYR A 266 -19.56 6.50 -6.65
N GLY A 267 -19.12 7.77 -6.64
CA GLY A 267 -19.37 8.70 -5.54
C GLY A 267 -18.46 8.49 -4.33
N THR A 268 -17.35 7.78 -4.46
CA THR A 268 -16.32 7.68 -3.41
C THR A 268 -15.58 9.00 -3.29
N SER A 269 -15.64 9.60 -2.12
CA SER A 269 -14.91 10.85 -1.82
C SER A 269 -13.40 10.62 -1.74
N ILE A 270 -12.62 11.57 -2.28
CA ILE A 270 -11.17 11.64 -2.08
C ILE A 270 -10.78 11.65 -0.60
N LEU A 271 -11.61 12.24 0.27
CA LEU A 271 -11.38 12.29 1.72
C LEU A 271 -11.53 10.93 2.38
N LYS A 272 -12.22 9.97 1.75
CA LYS A 272 -12.25 8.59 2.24
C LYS A 272 -10.86 7.98 2.13
N TYR A 273 -10.22 8.11 0.96
CA TYR A 273 -8.89 7.56 0.72
C TYR A 273 -7.82 8.25 1.56
N MET A 274 -7.87 9.58 1.65
CA MET A 274 -6.90 10.33 2.44
C MET A 274 -6.98 10.00 3.94
N GLU A 275 -8.15 9.63 4.46
CA GLU A 275 -8.33 9.18 5.84
C GLU A 275 -7.94 7.71 6.03
N GLU A 276 -8.50 6.82 5.20
CA GLU A 276 -8.36 5.37 5.33
C GLU A 276 -6.92 4.92 5.10
N TYR A 277 -6.24 5.55 4.14
CA TYR A 277 -4.84 5.32 3.82
C TYR A 277 -3.90 6.43 4.31
N GLY A 278 -4.41 7.37 5.10
CA GLY A 278 -3.60 8.32 5.85
C GLY A 278 -2.97 7.68 7.09
N GLY A 279 -1.76 8.14 7.46
CA GLY A 279 -1.08 7.72 8.69
C GLY A 279 -0.20 6.47 8.59
N TYR A 280 0.12 6.02 7.37
CA TYR A 280 1.20 5.05 7.17
C TYR A 280 2.55 5.78 7.11
N ASN A 281 3.60 5.15 7.61
CA ASN A 281 4.96 5.64 7.46
C ASN A 281 5.43 5.40 6.02
N VAL A 282 5.41 6.46 5.23
CA VAL A 282 5.76 6.47 3.81
C VAL A 282 6.69 7.64 3.56
N SER A 283 7.72 7.40 2.77
CA SER A 283 8.72 8.35 2.32
C SER A 283 8.90 8.25 0.80
N PRO A 284 9.44 9.28 0.14
CA PRO A 284 9.77 9.22 -1.29
C PRO A 284 10.74 8.09 -1.66
N ASP A 285 11.58 7.60 -0.73
CA ASP A 285 12.52 6.50 -1.00
C ASP A 285 11.80 5.14 -1.15
N ASP A 286 10.53 5.06 -0.77
CA ASP A 286 9.73 3.85 -0.87
C ASP A 286 9.26 3.56 -2.32
N PHE A 287 9.32 4.51 -3.27
CA PHE A 287 8.71 4.34 -4.60
C PHE A 287 9.45 5.00 -5.78
#